data_AF-A0A9E6EUY6-F1
#
_entry.id   AF-A0A9E6EUY6-F1
#
_cell.length_a   1.000
_cell.length_b   1.000
_cell.length_c   1.000
_cell.angle_alpha   90.00
_cell.angle_beta   90.00
_cell.angle_gamma   90.00
#
_symmetry.space_group_name_H-M   'P 1'
#
loop_
_entity.id
_entity.type
_entity.pdbx_description
1 polymer ?
#
loop_
_entity_poly.entity_id
_entity_poly.type
_entity_poly.pdbx_seq_one_letter_code
_entity_poly.pdbx_strand_id
1 'polypeptide(L)'
;MKKKFILILILALTLSGMGFAIYKLNKKVTEKQKEISDLELATLNSNAKFLKIKKTRDSLAFVNAFLAKYRVLTEAMTYRDSMRIFLKYKVGDIVRLKRDSSRAVINDIIIGGGKHEYYIKYKIALKTGQTEDIVQELLY
;
A
#
# COMPACT_ATOMS: atom_id res chain seq x y z
N MET A 1 63.76 -6.40 -53.51
CA MET A 1 62.30 -6.18 -53.41
C MET A 1 61.60 -7.06 -52.36
N LYS A 2 61.88 -8.37 -52.27
CA LYS A 2 61.22 -9.30 -51.32
C LYS A 2 61.26 -8.88 -49.83
N LYS A 3 62.39 -8.37 -49.33
CA LYS A 3 62.52 -7.95 -47.91
C LYS A 3 61.60 -6.78 -47.51
N LYS A 4 61.38 -5.81 -48.40
CA LYS A 4 60.49 -4.67 -48.13
C LYS A 4 59.01 -5.09 -48.06
N PHE A 5 58.62 -6.06 -48.89
CA PHE A 5 57.26 -6.61 -48.91
C PHE A 5 56.93 -7.40 -47.63
N ILE A 6 57.88 -8.21 -47.15
CA ILE A 6 57.74 -8.95 -45.87
C ILE A 6 57.58 -7.97 -44.69
N LEU A 7 58.31 -6.87 -44.70
CA LEU A 7 58.27 -5.87 -43.62
C LEU A 7 56.91 -5.13 -43.55
N ILE A 8 56.34 -4.80 -44.72
CA ILE A 8 54.98 -4.21 -44.81
C ILE A 8 53.92 -5.20 -44.32
N LEU A 9 54.07 -6.48 -44.65
CA LEU A 9 53.12 -7.52 -44.26
C LEU A 9 53.13 -7.77 -42.74
N ILE A 10 54.30 -7.76 -42.11
CA ILE A 10 54.44 -7.83 -40.64
C ILE A 10 53.80 -6.60 -39.98
N LEU A 11 54.06 -5.40 -40.52
CA LEU A 11 53.49 -4.15 -39.99
C LEU A 11 51.95 -4.16 -40.04
N ALA A 12 51.36 -4.60 -41.16
CA ALA A 12 49.92 -4.72 -41.32
C ALA A 12 49.30 -5.75 -40.35
N LEU A 13 49.99 -6.86 -40.06
CA LEU A 13 49.57 -7.84 -39.08
C LEU A 13 49.62 -7.28 -37.64
N THR A 14 50.65 -6.53 -37.29
CA THR A 14 50.74 -5.90 -35.95
C THR A 14 49.66 -4.83 -35.74
N LEU A 15 49.40 -3.99 -36.74
CA LEU A 15 48.37 -2.95 -36.68
C LEU A 15 46.96 -3.56 -36.60
N SER A 16 46.67 -4.61 -37.36
CA SER A 16 45.37 -5.30 -37.30
C SER A 16 45.16 -6.03 -35.97
N GLY A 17 46.19 -6.69 -35.44
CA GLY A 17 46.15 -7.31 -34.11
C GLY A 17 45.92 -6.29 -32.98
N MET A 18 46.61 -5.15 -33.03
CA MET A 18 46.39 -4.04 -32.08
C MET A 18 44.98 -3.46 -32.19
N GLY A 19 44.47 -3.24 -33.41
CA GLY A 19 43.10 -2.75 -33.62
C GLY A 19 42.04 -3.69 -33.04
N PHE A 20 42.20 -5.01 -33.21
CA PHE A 20 41.30 -6.00 -32.64
C PHE A 20 41.35 -6.04 -31.10
N ALA A 21 42.55 -5.94 -30.53
CA ALA A 21 42.73 -5.89 -29.08
C ALA A 21 42.06 -4.65 -28.46
N ILE A 22 42.24 -3.47 -29.07
CA ILE A 22 41.61 -2.21 -28.64
C ILE A 22 40.09 -2.31 -28.75
N TYR A 23 39.55 -2.85 -29.84
CA TYR A 23 38.11 -3.06 -30.02
C TYR A 23 37.52 -3.94 -28.91
N LYS A 24 38.17 -5.08 -28.61
CA LYS A 24 37.72 -6.02 -27.58
C LYS A 24 37.75 -5.39 -26.18
N LEU A 25 38.77 -4.59 -25.89
CA LEU A 25 38.89 -3.87 -24.62
C LEU A 25 37.81 -2.79 -24.49
N ASN A 26 37.62 -1.96 -25.52
CA ASN A 26 36.57 -0.94 -25.53
C ASN A 26 35.18 -1.55 -25.37
N LYS A 27 34.89 -2.68 -26.03
CA LYS A 27 33.61 -3.38 -25.87
C LYS A 27 33.37 -3.79 -24.41
N LYS A 28 34.38 -4.38 -23.75
CA LYS A 28 34.28 -4.77 -22.33
C LYS A 28 34.12 -3.57 -21.40
N VAL A 29 34.81 -2.46 -21.68
CA VAL A 29 34.69 -1.22 -20.91
C VAL A 29 33.27 -0.66 -21.04
N THR A 30 32.71 -0.61 -22.25
CA THR A 30 31.34 -0.13 -22.48
C THR A 30 30.29 -1.02 -21.80
N GLU A 31 30.47 -2.35 -21.84
CA GLU A 31 29.59 -3.30 -21.13
C GLU A 31 29.63 -3.07 -19.62
N LYS A 32 30.83 -2.91 -19.04
CA LYS A 32 30.99 -2.63 -17.61
C LYS A 32 30.44 -1.26 -17.21
N GLN A 33 30.61 -0.25 -18.04
CA GLN A 33 30.05 1.08 -17.80
C GLN A 33 28.53 1.04 -17.78
N LYS A 34 27.92 0.25 -18.68
CA LYS A 34 26.47 0.03 -18.68
C LYS A 34 26.01 -0.68 -17.41
N GLU A 35 26.71 -1.74 -17.01
CA GLU A 35 26.41 -2.46 -15.77
C GLU A 35 26.48 -1.55 -14.53
N ILE A 36 27.49 -0.68 -14.44
CA ILE A 36 27.61 0.32 -13.37
C ILE A 36 26.42 1.29 -13.41
N SER A 37 26.04 1.80 -14.59
CA SER A 37 24.91 2.72 -14.69
C SER A 37 23.57 2.05 -14.32
N ASP A 38 23.39 0.78 -14.65
CA ASP A 38 22.19 0.02 -14.29
C ASP A 38 22.13 -0.21 -12.77
N LEU A 39 23.28 -0.50 -12.14
CA LEU A 39 23.41 -0.62 -10.69
C LEU A 39 23.19 0.71 -9.97
N GLU A 40 23.72 1.82 -10.48
CA GLU A 40 23.47 3.17 -9.96
C GLU A 40 21.98 3.52 -10.03
N LEU A 41 21.32 3.22 -11.14
CA LEU A 41 19.88 3.45 -11.28
C LEU A 41 19.06 2.56 -10.33
N ALA A 42 19.46 1.30 -10.16
CA ALA A 42 18.83 0.39 -9.21
C ALA A 42 19.00 0.85 -7.76
N THR A 43 20.18 1.33 -7.38
CA THR A 43 20.45 1.86 -6.03
C THR A 43 19.68 3.16 -5.77
N LEU A 44 19.62 4.08 -6.74
CA LEU A 44 18.78 5.29 -6.66
C LEU A 44 17.30 4.94 -6.45
N ASN A 45 16.78 3.98 -7.22
CA ASN A 45 15.40 3.51 -7.07
C ASN A 45 15.17 2.86 -5.70
N SER A 46 16.10 2.07 -5.21
CA SER A 46 16.05 1.47 -3.87
C SER A 46 16.03 2.55 -2.78
N ASN A 47 16.90 3.55 -2.89
CA ASN A 47 16.96 4.68 -1.97
C ASN A 47 15.66 5.50 -1.97
N ALA A 48 15.09 5.75 -3.15
CA ALA A 48 13.80 6.43 -3.25
C ALA A 48 12.67 5.63 -2.58
N LYS A 49 12.64 4.30 -2.75
CA LYS A 49 11.69 3.42 -2.05
C LYS A 49 11.91 3.46 -0.54
N PHE A 50 13.16 3.38 -0.09
CA PHE A 50 13.51 3.45 1.32
C PHE A 50 13.05 4.76 1.96
N LEU A 51 13.29 5.90 1.29
CA LEU A 51 12.84 7.22 1.77
C LEU A 51 11.32 7.31 1.87
N LYS A 52 10.58 6.75 0.91
CA LYS A 52 9.11 6.69 0.98
C LYS A 52 8.65 5.87 2.18
N ILE A 53 9.21 4.68 2.38
CA ILE A 53 8.88 3.81 3.51
C ILE A 53 9.20 4.50 4.84
N LYS A 54 10.38 5.15 4.94
CA LYS A 54 10.79 5.90 6.12
C LYS A 54 9.79 7.01 6.45
N LYS A 55 9.37 7.81 5.45
CA LYS A 55 8.36 8.85 5.63
C LYS A 55 7.05 8.29 6.15
N THR A 56 6.56 7.20 5.56
CA THR A 56 5.33 6.54 6.01
C THR A 56 5.47 6.03 7.44
N ARG A 57 6.59 5.39 7.78
CA ARG A 57 6.87 4.90 9.14
C ARG A 57 6.85 6.04 10.16
N ASP A 58 7.52 7.15 9.84
CA ASP A 58 7.62 8.29 10.76
C ASP A 58 6.26 8.97 10.93
N SER A 59 5.45 9.06 9.87
CA SER A 59 4.05 9.52 9.98
C SER A 59 3.18 8.59 10.83
N LEU A 60 3.30 7.27 10.65
CA LEU A 60 2.60 6.29 11.48
C LEU A 60 3.03 6.35 12.95
N ALA A 61 4.32 6.54 13.21
CA ALA A 61 4.85 6.70 14.56
C ALA A 61 4.24 7.93 15.26
N PHE A 62 4.14 9.05 14.55
CA PHE A 62 3.48 10.25 15.07
C PHE A 62 2.00 10.02 15.39
N VAL A 63 1.24 9.43 14.45
CA VAL A 63 -0.19 9.12 14.66
C VAL A 63 -0.36 8.15 15.82
N ASN A 64 0.46 7.10 15.91
CA ASN A 64 0.42 6.15 17.00
C ASN A 64 0.74 6.80 18.36
N ALA A 65 1.74 7.68 18.42
CA ALA A 65 2.07 8.42 19.63
C ALA A 65 0.92 9.35 20.07
N PHE A 66 0.21 9.94 19.12
CA PHE A 66 -0.98 10.74 19.39
C PHE A 66 -2.14 9.87 19.92
N LEU A 67 -2.46 8.76 19.23
CA LEU A 67 -3.55 7.85 19.61
C LEU A 67 -3.27 7.10 20.92
N ALA A 68 -2.01 6.83 21.26
CA ALA A 68 -1.62 6.20 22.52
C ALA A 68 -2.12 6.97 23.75
N LYS A 69 -2.23 8.31 23.66
CA LYS A 69 -2.83 9.14 24.72
C LYS A 69 -4.31 8.83 24.97
N TYR A 70 -5.02 8.37 23.94
CA TYR A 70 -6.44 8.05 23.96
C TYR A 70 -6.69 6.56 23.84
N ARG A 71 -5.74 5.72 24.29
CA ARG A 71 -5.73 4.26 24.06
C ARG A 71 -7.08 3.60 24.28
N VAL A 72 -7.76 3.87 25.40
CA VAL A 72 -9.07 3.26 25.74
C VAL A 72 -10.14 3.64 24.70
N LEU A 73 -10.18 4.90 24.29
CA LEU A 73 -11.12 5.37 23.27
C LEU A 73 -10.78 4.77 21.89
N THR A 74 -9.49 4.76 21.52
CA THR A 74 -9.04 4.17 20.26
C THR A 74 -9.36 2.68 20.20
N GLU A 75 -9.09 1.92 21.27
CA GLU A 75 -9.45 0.50 21.38
C GLU A 75 -10.96 0.28 21.25
N ALA A 76 -11.77 1.10 21.93
CA ALA A 76 -13.23 1.02 21.81
C ALA A 76 -13.72 1.33 20.38
N MET A 77 -13.11 2.33 19.71
CA MET A 77 -13.43 2.66 18.32
C MET A 77 -13.03 1.55 17.36
N THR A 78 -11.81 1.02 17.49
CA THR A 78 -11.34 -0.11 16.67
C THR A 78 -12.20 -1.34 16.88
N TYR A 79 -12.56 -1.64 18.13
CA TYR A 79 -13.46 -2.74 18.45
C TYR A 79 -14.84 -2.53 17.81
N ARG A 80 -15.45 -1.36 18.01
CA ARG A 80 -16.72 -0.98 17.37
C ARG A 80 -16.66 -1.17 15.85
N ASP A 81 -15.60 -0.67 15.21
CA ASP A 81 -15.46 -0.73 13.75
C ASP A 81 -15.24 -2.18 13.26
N SER A 82 -14.51 -3.00 14.01
CA SER A 82 -14.36 -4.44 13.71
C SER A 82 -15.68 -5.20 13.81
N MET A 83 -16.50 -4.89 14.83
CA MET A 83 -17.80 -5.52 15.02
C MET A 83 -18.80 -5.10 13.94
N ARG A 84 -18.72 -3.84 13.45
CA ARG A 84 -19.57 -3.35 12.35
C ARG A 84 -19.43 -4.16 11.07
N ILE A 85 -18.29 -4.80 10.82
CA ILE A 85 -18.07 -5.64 9.62
C ILE A 85 -19.04 -6.84 9.60
N PHE A 86 -19.30 -7.45 10.75
CA PHE A 86 -20.12 -8.67 10.87
C PHE A 86 -21.63 -8.41 10.95
N LEU A 87 -22.06 -7.16 11.11
CA LEU A 87 -23.49 -6.83 11.21
C LEU A 87 -24.21 -7.04 9.89
N LYS A 88 -25.39 -7.67 9.94
CA LYS A 88 -26.26 -7.89 8.76
C LYS A 88 -26.66 -6.59 8.08
N TYR A 89 -26.99 -5.57 8.87
CA TYR A 89 -27.41 -4.26 8.37
C TYR A 89 -26.36 -3.19 8.68
N LYS A 90 -26.15 -2.27 7.75
CA LYS A 90 -25.19 -1.17 7.79
C LYS A 90 -25.90 0.18 7.93
N VAL A 91 -25.14 1.19 8.31
CA VAL A 91 -25.61 2.58 8.28
C VAL A 91 -25.91 2.97 6.83
N GLY A 92 -27.10 3.55 6.62
CA GLY A 92 -27.63 3.90 5.30
C GLY A 92 -28.58 2.87 4.70
N ASP A 93 -28.64 1.65 5.23
CA ASP A 93 -29.52 0.61 4.70
C ASP A 93 -31.00 0.95 4.97
N ILE A 94 -31.86 0.64 4.00
CA ILE A 94 -33.31 0.72 4.14
C ILE A 94 -33.80 -0.64 4.64
N VAL A 95 -34.36 -0.67 5.84
CA VAL A 95 -34.86 -1.88 6.51
C VAL A 95 -36.36 -1.80 6.74
N ARG A 96 -36.99 -2.96 6.95
CA ARG A 96 -38.40 -3.04 7.32
C ARG A 96 -38.53 -3.44 8.79
N LEU A 97 -39.33 -2.68 9.54
CA LEU A 97 -39.56 -2.97 10.95
C LEU A 97 -40.56 -4.10 11.14
N LYS A 98 -40.29 -4.99 12.09
CA LYS A 98 -41.12 -6.14 12.41
C LYS A 98 -42.49 -5.76 13.00
N ARG A 99 -42.52 -4.70 13.81
CA ARG A 99 -43.70 -4.28 14.57
C ARG A 99 -44.85 -3.83 13.65
N ASP A 100 -44.55 -2.99 12.67
CA ASP A 100 -45.55 -2.29 11.87
C ASP A 100 -45.27 -2.36 10.37
N SER A 101 -44.26 -3.14 9.96
CA SER A 101 -43.89 -3.27 8.54
C SER A 101 -43.46 -1.95 7.88
N SER A 102 -43.18 -0.91 8.65
CA SER A 102 -42.75 0.38 8.13
C SER A 102 -41.32 0.30 7.56
N ARG A 103 -41.03 1.17 6.59
CA ARG A 103 -39.67 1.33 6.05
C ARG A 103 -38.94 2.38 6.87
N ALA A 104 -37.72 2.05 7.30
CA ALA A 104 -36.85 2.95 8.02
C ALA A 104 -35.43 2.90 7.45
N VAL A 105 -34.67 3.97 7.62
CA VAL A 105 -33.25 4.03 7.24
C VAL A 105 -32.42 3.89 8.50
N ILE A 106 -31.40 3.03 8.49
CA ILE A 106 -30.45 2.96 9.60
C ILE A 106 -29.57 4.21 9.57
N ASN A 107 -29.73 5.06 10.58
CA ASN A 107 -28.97 6.30 10.72
C ASN A 107 -27.66 6.10 11.49
N ASP A 108 -27.67 5.28 12.53
CA ASP A 108 -26.46 4.91 13.26
C ASP A 108 -26.58 3.53 13.91
N ILE A 109 -25.44 2.96 14.30
CA ILE A 109 -25.35 1.69 15.02
C ILE A 109 -24.55 1.91 16.29
N ILE A 110 -25.25 1.77 17.41
CA ILE A 110 -24.70 1.84 18.76
C ILE A 110 -24.32 0.43 19.18
N ILE A 111 -23.02 0.18 19.24
CA ILE A 111 -22.45 -1.06 19.77
C ILE A 111 -21.89 -0.71 21.14
N GLY A 112 -22.43 -1.34 22.18
CA GLY A 112 -21.99 -1.14 23.56
C GLY A 112 -21.82 -2.46 24.28
N GLY A 113 -21.20 -2.40 25.46
CA GLY A 113 -20.95 -3.56 26.30
C GLY A 113 -19.48 -3.81 26.59
N GLY A 114 -19.22 -4.80 27.43
CA GLY A 114 -17.90 -5.23 27.87
C GLY A 114 -17.45 -6.54 27.21
N LYS A 115 -16.42 -7.17 27.77
CA LYS A 115 -15.83 -8.41 27.24
C LYS A 115 -16.79 -9.62 27.26
N HIS A 116 -17.87 -9.57 28.05
CA HIS A 116 -18.77 -10.72 28.30
C HIS A 116 -20.23 -10.46 27.94
N GLU A 117 -20.65 -9.20 27.81
CA GLU A 117 -22.01 -8.84 27.40
C GLU A 117 -21.93 -7.67 26.44
N TYR A 118 -22.44 -7.84 25.22
CA TYR A 118 -22.53 -6.77 24.23
C TYR A 118 -23.96 -6.62 23.73
N TYR A 119 -24.33 -5.40 23.39
CA TYR A 119 -25.62 -5.08 22.78
C TYR A 119 -25.42 -4.26 21.50
N ILE A 120 -26.31 -4.49 20.55
CA ILE A 120 -26.36 -3.76 19.28
C ILE A 120 -27.73 -3.07 19.21
N LYS A 121 -27.72 -1.74 19.16
CA LYS A 121 -28.91 -0.92 18.91
C LYS A 121 -28.73 -0.18 17.61
N TYR A 122 -29.76 -0.24 16.77
CA TYR A 122 -29.86 0.49 15.52
C TYR A 122 -30.68 1.74 15.78
N LYS A 123 -30.08 2.90 15.53
CA LYS A 123 -30.81 4.16 15.47
C LYS A 123 -31.38 4.29 14.06
N ILE A 124 -32.69 4.28 13.93
CA ILE A 124 -33.40 4.32 12.65
C ILE A 124 -34.12 5.65 12.46
N ALA A 125 -34.20 6.12 11.23
CA ALA A 125 -35.00 7.26 10.82
C ALA A 125 -36.22 6.78 10.05
N LEU A 126 -37.41 7.13 10.55
CA LEU A 126 -38.69 6.86 9.89
C LEU A 126 -38.95 7.91 8.80
N LYS A 127 -39.87 7.61 7.88
CA LYS A 127 -40.30 8.55 6.83
C LYS A 127 -40.82 9.89 7.38
N THR A 128 -41.29 9.89 8.62
CA THR A 128 -41.78 11.06 9.36
C THR A 128 -40.67 11.97 9.89
N GLY A 129 -39.39 11.60 9.71
CA GLY A 129 -38.23 12.32 10.27
C GLY A 129 -37.97 12.03 11.75
N GLN A 130 -38.82 11.22 12.40
CA GLN A 130 -38.59 10.77 13.77
C GLN A 130 -37.49 9.71 13.81
N THR A 131 -36.70 9.76 14.88
CA THR A 131 -35.58 8.85 15.10
C THR A 131 -35.87 7.95 16.30
N GLU A 132 -35.72 6.64 16.14
CA GLU A 132 -35.95 5.65 17.19
C GLU A 132 -34.76 4.71 17.36
N ASP A 133 -34.54 4.21 18.57
CA ASP A 133 -33.50 3.23 18.88
C ASP A 133 -34.14 1.83 18.99
N ILE A 134 -33.68 0.90 18.15
CA ILE A 134 -34.29 -0.42 17.99
C ILE A 134 -33.24 -1.54 18.11
N VAL A 135 -33.59 -2.67 18.72
CA VAL A 135 -32.72 -3.86 18.83
C VAL A 135 -32.81 -4.71 17.56
N GLN A 136 -31.72 -5.37 17.17
CA GLN A 136 -31.59 -6.14 15.91
C GLN A 136 -32.76 -7.10 15.62
N GLU A 137 -33.35 -7.74 16.65
CA GLU A 137 -34.46 -8.71 16.51
C GLU A 137 -35.72 -8.13 15.86
N LEU A 138 -35.83 -6.81 15.75
CA LEU A 138 -36.97 -6.10 15.21
C LEU A 138 -36.80 -5.66 13.75
N LEU A 139 -35.68 -6.03 13.09
CA LEU A 139 -35.37 -5.67 11.70
C LEU A 139 -35.42 -6.90 10.78
N TYR A 140 -36.04 -6.76 9.60
CA TYR A 140 -36.11 -7.80 8.55
C TYR A 140 -35.28 -7.44 7.32
#